data_AF-A0A2I0TWS9-F1
#
_entry.id   AF-A0A2I0TWS9-F1
#
_cell.length_a   1.000
_cell.length_b   1.000
_cell.length_c   1.000
_cell.angle_alpha   90.00
_cell.angle_beta   90.00
_cell.angle_gamma   90.00
#
_symmetry.space_group_name_H-M   'P 1'
#
loop_
_entity.id
_entity.type
_entity.pdbx_description
1 polymer ?
#
loop_
_entity_poly.entity_id
_entity_poly.type
_entity_poly.pdbx_seq_one_letter_code
_entity_poly.pdbx_strand_id
1 'polypeptide(L)'
;MQPCGAGARTSDLAKLKVLNFSTEHENPVWVQGALSLQMRLQGRRIEIYYSKKNSMMASESSAPKNSKEYLRNDVTATSGKHYLCGYCAAFTNIAVTFPIQKVLFRQQLYGLKTKDAVHQLQKDGIRNLYRGILPPLMQKTTTLALMFGLYEDFSSLLHIHVSAPELLTRSMAAVLAGTTEALLTPFERVQTLLQDYKHHDKFTNTYQAFKVLKVYGLREYYRGLVPILLRNGPSNALFFGLRGPIKQCLPEATSYSTHLVNDFICGGLLGAMLGFLFFPVNVVKTRMQAQIGGEFQSFSKVFVKIWLERDRKLNHLFRGAHLNYHRSVLSWGIINATYEFLLKLL
;
A
#
# COMPACT_ATOMS: atom_id res chain seq x y z
N MET A 1 38.04 28.76 -63.70
CA MET A 1 37.64 27.61 -64.55
C MET A 1 36.88 26.63 -63.68
N GLN A 2 35.59 26.39 -64.02
CA GLN A 2 34.68 25.25 -63.70
C GLN A 2 34.59 24.66 -62.25
N PRO A 3 33.46 23.99 -61.88
CA PRO A 3 32.06 24.25 -62.23
C PRO A 3 31.06 24.10 -61.06
N CYS A 4 29.82 24.51 -61.32
CA CYS A 4 28.58 24.20 -60.59
C CYS A 4 28.07 22.77 -60.94
N GLY A 5 27.42 22.05 -60.00
CA GLY A 5 26.64 20.84 -60.34
C GLY A 5 26.22 19.93 -59.16
N ALA A 6 24.93 20.04 -58.79
CA ALA A 6 23.99 19.15 -58.09
C ALA A 6 24.41 17.76 -57.52
N GLY A 7 23.81 17.38 -56.37
CA GLY A 7 23.46 15.97 -56.11
C GLY A 7 23.50 15.48 -54.65
N ALA A 8 22.38 15.63 -53.94
CA ALA A 8 21.83 14.81 -52.87
C ALA A 8 22.72 13.89 -51.95
N ARG A 9 22.41 14.05 -50.65
CA ARG A 9 22.13 13.00 -49.64
C ARG A 9 23.29 12.46 -48.79
N THR A 10 23.00 12.47 -47.48
CA THR A 10 23.48 11.61 -46.36
C THR A 10 24.57 12.12 -45.43
N SER A 11 24.22 12.07 -44.14
CA SER A 11 25.08 11.94 -42.94
C SER A 11 25.65 13.20 -42.26
N ASP A 12 24.77 14.09 -41.79
CA ASP A 12 25.05 14.87 -40.58
C ASP A 12 24.81 14.00 -39.34
N LEU A 13 25.85 13.32 -38.88
CA LEU A 13 25.89 12.54 -37.66
C LEU A 13 26.60 13.35 -36.57
N ALA A 14 25.96 14.43 -36.12
CA ALA A 14 26.42 15.18 -34.96
C ALA A 14 25.27 15.89 -34.23
N LYS A 15 25.19 15.62 -32.93
CA LYS A 15 24.44 16.35 -31.87
C LYS A 15 22.95 16.02 -31.69
N LEU A 16 22.68 14.85 -31.13
CA LEU A 16 21.50 14.62 -30.30
C LEU A 16 21.95 14.42 -28.85
N LYS A 17 22.03 15.54 -28.13
CA LYS A 17 22.17 15.58 -26.67
C LYS A 17 20.78 15.29 -26.09
N VAL A 18 20.41 14.02 -26.00
CA VAL A 18 19.16 13.59 -25.36
C VAL A 18 19.36 13.74 -23.85
N LEU A 19 18.76 14.80 -23.30
CA LEU A 19 18.54 14.98 -21.86
C LEU A 19 17.60 13.86 -21.39
N ASN A 20 18.20 12.75 -20.93
CA ASN A 20 17.51 11.74 -20.13
C ASN A 20 17.20 12.34 -18.76
N PHE A 21 15.95 12.78 -18.55
CA PHE A 21 15.42 13.09 -17.23
C PHE A 21 14.48 11.96 -16.80
N SER A 22 14.95 11.15 -15.87
CA SER A 22 14.20 10.12 -15.16
C SER A 22 12.93 10.70 -14.51
N THR A 23 11.77 10.31 -15.02
CA THR A 23 10.48 10.60 -14.40
C THR A 23 9.95 9.34 -13.70
N GLU A 24 10.24 9.20 -12.41
CA GLU A 24 9.54 8.27 -11.53
C GLU A 24 8.75 9.06 -10.49
N HIS A 25 7.44 9.11 -10.67
CA HIS A 25 6.51 9.81 -9.78
C HIS A 25 5.78 8.86 -8.82
N GLU A 26 5.48 9.42 -7.65
CA GLU A 26 5.25 8.86 -6.33
C GLU A 26 3.75 8.83 -5.95
N ASN A 27 3.27 7.83 -5.17
CA ASN A 27 1.83 7.56 -4.92
C ASN A 27 1.46 7.17 -3.45
N PRO A 28 0.62 7.92 -2.69
CA PRO A 28 0.34 7.68 -1.26
C PRO A 28 -0.49 6.48 -0.77
N VAL A 29 0.21 5.61 -0.03
CA VAL A 29 -0.09 5.11 1.35
C VAL A 29 -0.94 3.91 1.62
N TRP A 30 -1.50 3.36 0.58
CA TRP A 30 -1.89 1.96 0.60
C TRP A 30 -0.72 1.05 0.17
N VAL A 31 0.50 1.50 0.52
CA VAL A 31 1.84 1.56 -0.12
C VAL A 31 2.26 0.46 -1.13
N GLN A 32 1.63 -0.71 -1.17
CA GLN A 32 1.92 -1.76 -2.16
C GLN A 32 0.77 -2.04 -3.14
N GLY A 33 -0.49 -1.72 -2.79
CA GLY A 33 -1.66 -2.12 -3.60
C GLY A 33 -1.89 -1.29 -4.85
N ALA A 34 -1.76 0.04 -4.75
CA ALA A 34 -1.95 0.95 -5.88
C ALA A 34 -0.65 1.24 -6.65
N LEU A 35 0.49 1.22 -5.96
CA LEU A 35 1.82 1.49 -6.52
C LEU A 35 2.30 0.41 -7.50
N SER A 36 2.04 -0.86 -7.23
CA SER A 36 2.39 -1.98 -8.13
C SER A 36 1.49 -2.06 -9.37
N LEU A 37 0.25 -1.57 -9.26
CA LEU A 37 -0.76 -1.65 -10.30
C LEU A 37 -0.63 -0.53 -11.34
N GLN A 38 -0.32 0.68 -10.87
CA GLN A 38 -0.16 1.86 -11.72
C GLN A 38 1.23 1.91 -12.37
N MET A 39 2.30 1.46 -11.69
CA MET A 39 3.63 1.34 -12.29
C MET A 39 3.71 0.23 -13.36
N ARG A 40 2.96 -0.88 -13.22
CA ARG A 40 2.86 -1.92 -14.27
C ARG A 40 2.04 -1.50 -15.48
N LEU A 41 0.98 -0.70 -15.30
CA LEU A 41 0.17 -0.20 -16.41
C LEU A 41 0.83 0.94 -17.19
N GLN A 42 1.78 1.68 -16.59
CA GLN A 42 2.58 2.69 -17.29
C GLN A 42 3.90 2.17 -17.87
N GLY A 43 4.64 1.29 -17.19
CA GLY A 43 5.89 0.72 -17.72
C GLY A 43 5.68 -0.12 -18.99
N ARG A 44 4.64 -0.96 -19.03
CA ARG A 44 4.27 -1.73 -20.25
C ARG A 44 3.63 -0.87 -21.34
N ARG A 45 3.04 0.29 -21.03
CA ARG A 45 2.51 1.22 -22.05
C ARG A 45 3.62 1.91 -22.84
N ILE A 46 4.80 2.15 -22.26
CA ILE A 46 5.91 2.85 -22.92
C ILE A 46 6.69 1.88 -23.82
N GLU A 47 6.99 0.65 -23.39
CA GLU A 47 7.69 -0.34 -24.22
C GLU A 47 6.84 -0.90 -25.37
N ILE A 48 5.54 -1.18 -25.14
CA ILE A 48 4.65 -1.69 -26.20
C ILE A 48 4.35 -0.60 -27.24
N TYR A 49 4.27 0.68 -26.85
CA TYR A 49 4.04 1.77 -27.80
C TYR A 49 5.31 2.13 -28.60
N TYR A 50 6.51 2.03 -28.01
CA TYR A 50 7.78 2.23 -28.74
C TYR A 50 8.15 1.05 -29.65
N SER A 51 7.97 -0.20 -29.19
CA SER A 51 8.24 -1.40 -29.99
C SER A 51 7.22 -1.56 -31.14
N LYS A 52 5.94 -1.24 -30.91
CA LYS A 52 4.89 -1.29 -31.94
C LYS A 52 4.94 -0.11 -32.92
N LYS A 53 5.43 1.08 -32.52
CA LYS A 53 5.67 2.22 -33.43
C LYS A 53 6.90 2.01 -34.33
N ASN A 54 7.96 1.36 -33.83
CA ASN A 54 9.11 0.97 -34.65
C ASN A 54 8.78 -0.17 -35.63
N SER A 55 7.82 -1.03 -35.32
CA SER A 55 7.37 -2.10 -36.23
C SER A 55 6.23 -1.68 -37.18
N MET A 56 5.32 -0.77 -36.78
CA MET A 56 4.25 -0.24 -37.65
C MET A 56 4.72 0.85 -38.63
N MET A 57 5.81 1.57 -38.36
CA MET A 57 6.41 2.46 -39.38
C MET A 57 7.18 1.69 -40.47
N ALA A 58 7.38 0.39 -40.30
CA ALA A 58 8.13 -0.47 -41.23
C ALA A 58 7.26 -1.29 -42.19
N SER A 59 5.93 -1.37 -42.03
CA SER A 59 5.08 -2.04 -43.01
C SER A 59 3.66 -1.46 -43.10
N GLU A 60 3.42 -0.78 -44.22
CA GLU A 60 2.19 -0.78 -45.03
C GLU A 60 0.83 -0.39 -44.42
N SER A 61 0.30 0.71 -44.97
CA SER A 61 -1.03 0.87 -45.58
C SER A 61 -2.20 -0.02 -45.10
N SER A 62 -3.24 0.66 -44.58
CA SER A 62 -4.63 0.20 -44.34
C SER A 62 -4.88 -0.73 -43.13
N ALA A 63 -5.50 -0.19 -42.06
CA ALA A 63 -5.90 -0.95 -40.87
C ALA A 63 -7.43 -1.15 -40.79
N PRO A 64 -7.96 -2.38 -40.59
CA PRO A 64 -9.40 -2.65 -40.46
C PRO A 64 -9.91 -2.50 -39.01
N LYS A 65 -11.22 -2.24 -38.86
CA LYS A 65 -11.94 -1.97 -37.59
C LYS A 65 -11.78 -3.06 -36.50
N ASN A 66 -11.45 -4.30 -36.86
CA ASN A 66 -11.30 -5.43 -35.91
C ASN A 66 -10.05 -5.34 -35.02
N SER A 67 -9.00 -4.63 -35.43
CA SER A 67 -7.76 -4.52 -34.66
C SER A 67 -7.95 -3.89 -33.26
N LYS A 68 -8.87 -2.92 -33.14
CA LYS A 68 -9.14 -2.21 -31.89
C LYS A 68 -9.87 -3.09 -30.86
N GLU A 69 -10.67 -4.04 -31.32
CA GLU A 69 -11.44 -4.94 -30.45
C GLU A 69 -10.57 -6.06 -29.88
N TYR A 70 -9.68 -6.65 -30.70
CA TYR A 70 -8.66 -7.59 -30.22
C TYR A 70 -7.70 -6.95 -29.22
N LEU A 71 -7.19 -5.74 -29.49
CA LEU A 71 -6.35 -5.02 -28.53
C LEU A 71 -7.08 -4.72 -27.21
N ARG A 72 -8.39 -4.41 -27.26
CA ARG A 72 -9.18 -4.14 -26.06
C ARG A 72 -9.37 -5.41 -25.22
N ASN A 73 -9.63 -6.54 -25.85
CA ASN A 73 -9.83 -7.83 -25.18
C ASN A 73 -8.52 -8.39 -24.58
N ASP A 74 -7.39 -8.17 -25.24
CA ASP A 74 -6.07 -8.58 -24.73
C ASP A 74 -5.62 -7.73 -23.53
N VAL A 75 -5.94 -6.42 -23.56
CA VAL A 75 -5.67 -5.49 -22.45
C VAL A 75 -6.53 -5.79 -21.23
N THR A 76 -7.82 -6.11 -21.39
CA THR A 76 -8.70 -6.48 -20.27
C THR A 76 -8.31 -7.83 -19.66
N ALA A 77 -7.96 -8.82 -20.48
CA ALA A 77 -7.48 -10.12 -20.01
C ALA A 77 -6.14 -10.00 -19.24
N THR A 78 -5.19 -9.21 -19.75
CA THR A 78 -3.89 -8.99 -19.11
C THR A 78 -4.00 -8.21 -17.80
N SER A 79 -4.89 -7.22 -17.74
CA SER A 79 -5.21 -6.50 -16.50
C SER A 79 -5.78 -7.45 -15.43
N GLY A 80 -6.74 -8.30 -15.80
CA GLY A 80 -7.34 -9.29 -14.89
C GLY A 80 -6.32 -10.21 -14.22
N LYS A 81 -5.31 -10.69 -14.97
CA LYS A 81 -4.24 -11.53 -14.44
C LYS A 81 -3.41 -10.83 -13.37
N HIS A 82 -2.97 -9.59 -13.63
CA HIS A 82 -2.19 -8.82 -12.66
C HIS A 82 -2.97 -8.52 -11.37
N TYR A 83 -4.29 -8.32 -11.48
CA TYR A 83 -5.18 -8.13 -10.34
C TYR A 83 -5.32 -9.39 -9.50
N LEU A 84 -5.54 -10.53 -10.15
CA LEU A 84 -5.63 -11.81 -9.46
C LEU A 84 -4.30 -12.14 -8.75
N CYS A 85 -3.16 -11.93 -9.40
CA CYS A 85 -1.84 -12.09 -8.77
C CYS A 85 -1.66 -11.18 -7.55
N GLY A 86 -2.03 -9.89 -7.69
CA GLY A 86 -1.92 -8.92 -6.59
C GLY A 86 -2.82 -9.27 -5.41
N TYR A 87 -4.06 -9.67 -5.68
CA TYR A 87 -5.01 -10.10 -4.65
C TYR A 87 -4.53 -11.35 -3.92
N CYS A 88 -4.14 -12.39 -4.65
CA CYS A 88 -3.64 -13.64 -4.07
C CYS A 88 -2.35 -13.42 -3.29
N ALA A 89 -1.43 -12.57 -3.78
CA ALA A 89 -0.22 -12.18 -3.05
C ALA A 89 -0.55 -11.47 -1.72
N ALA A 90 -1.52 -10.56 -1.74
CA ALA A 90 -1.98 -9.87 -0.52
C ALA A 90 -2.65 -10.84 0.46
N PHE A 91 -3.47 -11.78 -0.03
CA PHE A 91 -4.11 -12.81 0.78
C PHE A 91 -3.07 -13.71 1.45
N THR A 92 -2.12 -14.26 0.69
CA THR A 92 -1.04 -15.11 1.19
C THR A 92 -0.21 -14.37 2.23
N ASN A 93 0.17 -13.12 1.94
CA ASN A 93 0.88 -12.27 2.90
C ASN A 93 0.10 -12.09 4.21
N ILE A 94 -1.19 -11.77 4.14
CA ILE A 94 -2.01 -11.59 5.34
C ILE A 94 -2.08 -12.89 6.14
N ALA A 95 -2.29 -14.04 5.49
CA ALA A 95 -2.35 -15.34 6.15
C ALA A 95 -1.02 -15.68 6.84
N VAL A 96 0.11 -15.56 6.14
CA VAL A 96 1.44 -15.90 6.67
C VAL A 96 1.89 -14.97 7.78
N THR A 97 1.63 -13.66 7.65
CA THR A 97 2.07 -12.67 8.64
C THR A 97 1.11 -12.50 9.82
N PHE A 98 -0.08 -13.13 9.78
CA PHE A 98 -1.11 -12.98 10.81
C PHE A 98 -0.66 -13.36 12.22
N PRO A 99 0.07 -14.48 12.45
CA PRO A 99 0.53 -14.85 13.79
C PRO A 99 1.45 -13.79 14.39
N ILE A 100 2.40 -13.28 13.61
CA ILE A 100 3.33 -12.22 14.02
C ILE A 100 2.54 -10.94 14.33
N GLN A 101 1.57 -10.59 13.47
CA GLN A 101 0.68 -9.45 13.69
C GLN A 101 -0.10 -9.58 15.01
N LYS A 102 -0.53 -10.78 15.38
CA LYS A 102 -1.30 -11.00 16.61
C LYS A 102 -0.45 -10.92 17.87
N VAL A 103 0.81 -11.37 17.82
CA VAL A 103 1.78 -11.13 18.90
C VAL A 103 2.02 -9.62 19.05
N LEU A 104 2.33 -8.94 17.93
CA LEU A 104 2.54 -7.49 17.89
C LEU A 104 1.33 -6.73 18.48
N PHE A 105 0.12 -7.13 18.11
CA PHE A 105 -1.13 -6.57 18.62
C PHE A 105 -1.20 -6.62 20.14
N ARG A 106 -0.89 -7.77 20.77
CA ARG A 106 -0.87 -7.89 22.23
C ARG A 106 0.19 -7.02 22.88
N GLN A 107 1.35 -6.86 22.25
CA GLN A 107 2.38 -5.96 22.77
C GLN A 107 1.95 -4.49 22.68
N GLN A 108 1.28 -4.08 21.61
CA GLN A 108 0.74 -2.73 21.48
C GLN A 108 -0.39 -2.48 22.48
N LEU A 109 -1.33 -3.42 22.60
CA LEU A 109 -2.49 -3.27 23.46
C LEU A 109 -2.13 -3.39 24.95
N TYR A 110 -1.31 -4.35 25.36
CA TYR A 110 -1.06 -4.63 26.77
C TYR A 110 0.35 -4.24 27.25
N GLY A 111 1.23 -3.83 26.34
CA GLY A 111 2.62 -3.54 26.70
C GLY A 111 3.41 -4.78 27.10
N LEU A 112 3.01 -5.98 26.69
CA LEU A 112 3.66 -7.24 27.07
C LEU A 112 5.04 -7.41 26.43
N LYS A 113 5.91 -8.20 27.07
CA LYS A 113 7.13 -8.70 26.42
C LYS A 113 6.76 -9.75 25.38
N THR A 114 7.64 -9.96 24.41
CA THR A 114 7.39 -10.87 23.28
C THR A 114 7.14 -12.31 23.75
N LYS A 115 7.93 -12.80 24.72
CA LYS A 115 7.77 -14.15 25.30
C LYS A 115 6.39 -14.33 25.94
N ASP A 116 5.95 -13.36 26.75
CA ASP A 116 4.65 -13.42 27.43
C ASP A 116 3.49 -13.37 26.43
N ALA A 117 3.60 -12.53 25.40
CA ALA A 117 2.60 -12.45 24.35
C ALA A 117 2.49 -13.77 23.57
N VAL A 118 3.61 -14.39 23.20
CA VAL A 118 3.62 -15.71 22.54
C VAL A 118 3.03 -16.79 23.42
N HIS A 119 3.42 -16.85 24.70
CA HIS A 119 2.90 -17.83 25.66
C HIS A 119 1.38 -17.72 25.84
N GLN A 120 0.86 -16.49 25.93
CA GLN A 120 -0.59 -16.29 25.98
C GLN A 120 -1.29 -16.73 24.69
N LEU A 121 -0.71 -16.46 23.51
CA LEU A 121 -1.27 -16.91 22.24
C LEU A 121 -1.28 -18.44 22.11
N GLN A 122 -0.25 -19.12 22.62
CA GLN A 122 -0.19 -20.58 22.63
C GLN A 122 -1.31 -21.19 23.47
N LYS A 123 -1.64 -20.57 24.62
CA LYS A 123 -2.76 -20.99 25.49
C LYS A 123 -4.13 -20.81 24.84
N ASP A 124 -4.30 -19.78 24.02
CA ASP A 124 -5.58 -19.53 23.33
C ASP A 124 -5.88 -20.54 22.21
N GLY A 125 -4.87 -21.26 21.72
CA GLY A 125 -4.99 -22.28 20.67
C GLY A 125 -5.03 -21.72 19.24
N ILE A 126 -4.85 -22.62 18.25
CA ILE A 126 -4.67 -22.28 16.83
C ILE A 126 -5.93 -21.64 16.23
N ARG A 127 -7.12 -22.05 16.63
CA ARG A 127 -8.38 -21.44 16.15
C ARG A 127 -8.47 -19.97 16.53
N ASN A 128 -8.05 -19.62 17.75
CA ASN A 128 -8.03 -18.23 18.18
C ASN A 128 -6.86 -17.47 17.55
N LEU A 129 -5.79 -18.12 17.10
CA LEU A 129 -4.69 -17.44 16.40
C LEU A 129 -5.16 -16.64 15.18
N TYR A 130 -6.05 -17.21 14.36
CA TYR A 130 -6.57 -16.57 13.14
C TYR A 130 -7.86 -15.74 13.35
N ARG A 131 -8.37 -15.67 14.59
CA ARG A 131 -9.54 -14.86 14.90
C ARG A 131 -9.25 -13.38 14.62
N GLY A 132 -10.09 -12.78 13.78
CA GLY A 132 -9.94 -11.40 13.29
C GLY A 132 -9.18 -11.25 11.97
N ILE A 133 -8.95 -12.33 11.21
CA ILE A 133 -8.32 -12.25 9.87
C ILE A 133 -9.25 -11.74 8.77
N LEU A 134 -10.57 -11.92 8.92
CA LEU A 134 -11.53 -11.54 7.88
C LEU A 134 -11.61 -10.02 7.64
N PRO A 135 -11.66 -9.14 8.67
CA PRO A 135 -11.72 -7.69 8.44
C PRO A 135 -10.57 -7.12 7.59
N PRO A 136 -9.28 -7.45 7.82
CA PRO A 136 -8.21 -6.93 6.96
C PRO A 136 -8.28 -7.49 5.53
N LEU A 137 -8.79 -8.71 5.33
CA LEU A 137 -9.05 -9.23 3.98
C LEU A 137 -10.14 -8.42 3.27
N MET A 138 -11.28 -8.18 3.94
CA MET A 138 -12.35 -7.34 3.40
C MET A 138 -11.87 -5.93 3.10
N GLN A 139 -11.11 -5.33 4.03
CA GLN A 139 -10.53 -4.01 3.85
C GLN A 139 -9.66 -3.95 2.59
N LYS A 140 -8.78 -4.94 2.37
CA LYS A 140 -7.95 -5.00 1.16
C LYS A 140 -8.78 -5.11 -0.11
N THR A 141 -9.81 -5.95 -0.12
CA THR A 141 -10.72 -6.08 -1.27
C THR A 141 -11.43 -4.76 -1.56
N THR A 142 -11.96 -4.08 -0.53
CA THR A 142 -12.64 -2.80 -0.69
C THR A 142 -11.69 -1.70 -1.15
N THR A 143 -10.46 -1.62 -0.62
CA THR A 143 -9.45 -0.68 -1.10
C THR A 143 -9.18 -0.88 -2.59
N LEU A 144 -9.00 -2.12 -3.04
CA LEU A 144 -8.75 -2.41 -4.45
C LEU A 144 -9.95 -1.99 -5.32
N ALA A 145 -11.17 -2.35 -4.92
CA ALA A 145 -12.38 -1.96 -5.66
C ALA A 145 -12.54 -0.44 -5.77
N LEU A 146 -12.30 0.30 -4.67
CA LEU A 146 -12.35 1.76 -4.67
C LEU A 146 -11.26 2.37 -5.56
N MET A 147 -10.04 1.81 -5.51
CA MET A 147 -8.96 2.27 -6.37
C MET A 147 -9.29 2.08 -7.85
N PHE A 148 -10.00 1.01 -8.25
CA PHE A 148 -10.46 0.88 -9.65
C PHE A 148 -11.55 1.86 -10.01
N GLY A 149 -12.66 1.84 -9.26
CA GLY A 149 -13.83 2.64 -9.61
C GLY A 149 -13.53 4.13 -9.57
N LEU A 150 -12.93 4.60 -8.48
CA LEU A 150 -12.65 6.03 -8.33
C LEU A 150 -11.52 6.49 -9.24
N TYR A 151 -10.50 5.68 -9.50
CA TYR A 151 -9.43 6.10 -10.41
C TYR A 151 -9.92 6.28 -11.84
N GLU A 152 -10.79 5.41 -12.34
CA GLU A 152 -11.38 5.54 -13.67
C GLU A 152 -12.22 6.83 -13.78
N ASP A 153 -13.03 7.12 -12.77
CA ASP A 153 -13.85 8.33 -12.70
C ASP A 153 -12.99 9.61 -12.60
N PHE A 154 -12.02 9.63 -11.68
CA PHE A 154 -11.18 10.81 -11.45
C PHE A 154 -10.17 11.06 -12.56
N SER A 155 -9.57 10.01 -13.14
CA SER A 155 -8.64 10.15 -14.26
C SER A 155 -9.36 10.70 -15.50
N SER A 156 -10.59 10.22 -15.76
CA SER A 156 -11.43 10.74 -16.84
C SER A 156 -11.81 12.22 -16.62
N LEU A 157 -12.21 12.58 -15.40
CA LEU A 157 -12.52 13.98 -15.04
C LEU A 157 -11.31 14.91 -15.15
N LEU A 158 -10.12 14.47 -14.69
CA LEU A 158 -8.88 15.27 -14.75
C LEU A 158 -8.43 15.52 -16.19
N HIS A 159 -8.51 14.50 -17.05
CA HIS A 159 -8.13 14.60 -18.47
C HIS A 159 -9.03 15.55 -19.27
N ILE A 160 -10.28 15.75 -18.84
CA ILE A 160 -11.25 16.61 -19.54
C ILE A 160 -11.10 18.08 -19.11
N HIS A 161 -10.68 18.38 -17.88
CA HIS A 161 -10.83 19.74 -17.33
C HIS A 161 -9.54 20.54 -17.09
N VAL A 162 -8.33 19.97 -16.99
CA VAL A 162 -7.15 20.79 -16.66
C VAL A 162 -5.80 20.22 -17.13
N SER A 163 -4.97 21.06 -17.77
CA SER A 163 -3.50 20.97 -17.67
C SER A 163 -3.09 21.48 -16.28
N ALA A 164 -3.42 20.73 -15.22
CA ALA A 164 -3.31 21.22 -13.85
C ALA A 164 -1.84 21.29 -13.38
N PRO A 165 -1.46 22.31 -12.60
CA PRO A 165 -0.19 22.30 -11.88
C PRO A 165 -0.13 21.09 -10.94
N GLU A 166 1.05 20.46 -10.87
CA GLU A 166 1.32 19.21 -10.15
C GLU A 166 0.82 19.20 -8.69
N LEU A 167 0.77 20.37 -8.07
CA LEU A 167 0.29 20.58 -6.70
C LEU A 167 -1.20 20.24 -6.52
N LEU A 168 -2.05 20.54 -7.51
CA LEU A 168 -3.50 20.29 -7.40
C LEU A 168 -3.79 18.79 -7.48
N THR A 169 -3.15 18.07 -8.40
CA THR A 169 -3.27 16.61 -8.55
C THR A 169 -2.81 15.88 -7.29
N ARG A 170 -1.69 16.31 -6.70
CA ARG A 170 -1.18 15.77 -5.42
C ARG A 170 -2.13 16.02 -4.25
N SER A 171 -2.74 17.21 -4.21
CA SER A 171 -3.71 17.57 -3.16
C SER A 171 -4.98 16.74 -3.25
N MET A 172 -5.51 16.51 -4.45
CA MET A 172 -6.67 15.63 -4.66
C MET A 172 -6.36 14.18 -4.30
N ALA A 173 -5.19 13.66 -4.68
CA ALA A 173 -4.77 12.32 -4.30
C ALA A 173 -4.65 12.16 -2.77
N ALA A 174 -4.15 13.18 -2.07
CA ALA A 174 -4.07 13.18 -0.61
C ALA A 174 -5.45 13.18 0.05
N VAL A 175 -6.40 13.97 -0.47
CA VAL A 175 -7.79 13.98 0.01
C VAL A 175 -8.46 12.62 -0.21
N LEU A 176 -8.31 12.02 -1.40
CA LEU A 176 -8.87 10.70 -1.71
C LEU A 176 -8.26 9.59 -0.87
N ALA A 177 -6.96 9.65 -0.61
CA ALA A 177 -6.30 8.73 0.30
C ALA A 177 -6.88 8.86 1.72
N GLY A 178 -7.00 10.08 2.24
CA GLY A 178 -7.53 10.35 3.58
C GLY A 178 -9.02 9.96 3.75
N THR A 179 -9.87 10.23 2.74
CA THR A 179 -11.30 9.86 2.78
C THR A 179 -11.48 8.34 2.70
N THR A 180 -10.70 7.67 1.86
CA THR A 180 -10.69 6.20 1.77
C THR A 180 -10.27 5.58 3.12
N GLU A 181 -9.28 6.14 3.80
CA GLU A 181 -8.83 5.66 5.11
C GLU A 181 -9.90 5.84 6.19
N ALA A 182 -10.55 7.00 6.19
CA ALA A 182 -11.67 7.24 7.08
C ALA A 182 -12.77 6.19 6.85
N LEU A 183 -13.16 5.96 5.59
CA LEU A 183 -14.19 4.99 5.21
C LEU A 183 -13.86 3.55 5.65
N LEU A 184 -12.58 3.18 5.63
CA LEU A 184 -12.11 1.83 5.96
C LEU A 184 -11.79 1.63 7.45
N THR A 185 -11.83 2.69 8.26
CA THR A 185 -11.62 2.63 9.71
C THR A 185 -12.49 1.58 10.44
N PRO A 186 -13.78 1.36 10.08
CA PRO A 186 -14.61 0.34 10.71
C PRO A 186 -14.03 -1.09 10.62
N PHE A 187 -13.33 -1.44 9.53
CA PHE A 187 -12.69 -2.75 9.38
C PHE A 187 -11.52 -2.92 10.36
N GLU A 188 -10.65 -1.90 10.47
CA GLU A 188 -9.54 -1.92 11.45
C GLU A 188 -10.05 -1.99 12.88
N ARG A 189 -11.18 -1.32 13.16
CA ARG A 189 -11.84 -1.34 14.45
C ARG A 189 -12.37 -2.72 14.78
N VAL A 190 -13.12 -3.36 13.89
CA VAL A 190 -13.63 -4.72 14.11
C VAL A 190 -12.50 -5.74 14.22
N GLN A 191 -11.43 -5.59 13.44
CA GLN A 191 -10.22 -6.40 13.60
C GLN A 191 -9.68 -6.31 15.03
N THR A 192 -9.50 -5.09 15.54
CA THR A 192 -8.97 -4.87 16.90
C THR A 192 -9.82 -5.55 17.96
N LEU A 193 -11.14 -5.44 17.87
CA LEU A 193 -12.05 -6.06 18.83
C LEU A 193 -12.02 -7.59 18.78
N LEU A 194 -11.96 -8.19 17.58
CA LEU A 194 -11.88 -9.64 17.41
C LEU A 194 -10.52 -10.22 17.82
N GLN A 195 -9.44 -9.43 17.75
CA GLN A 195 -8.10 -9.86 18.16
C GLN A 195 -7.88 -9.77 19.67
N ASP A 196 -8.68 -8.97 20.37
CA ASP A 196 -8.59 -8.79 21.81
C ASP A 196 -9.28 -9.93 22.56
N TYR A 197 -8.49 -10.64 23.38
CA TYR A 197 -8.98 -11.79 24.16
C TYR A 197 -10.08 -11.40 25.15
N LYS A 198 -10.10 -10.15 25.63
CA LYS A 198 -11.15 -9.65 26.55
C LYS A 198 -12.55 -9.62 25.93
N HIS A 199 -12.63 -9.69 24.61
CA HIS A 199 -13.88 -9.65 23.87
C HIS A 199 -14.23 -10.99 23.21
N HIS A 200 -13.47 -12.06 23.49
CA HIS A 200 -13.71 -13.39 22.91
C HIS A 200 -15.10 -13.96 23.28
N ASP A 201 -15.64 -13.60 24.44
CA ASP A 201 -16.99 -14.04 24.85
C ASP A 201 -18.11 -13.18 24.24
N LYS A 202 -17.78 -11.96 23.78
CA LYS A 202 -18.75 -11.00 23.27
C LYS A 202 -18.95 -11.06 21.76
N PHE A 203 -17.92 -11.43 21.00
CA PHE A 203 -17.96 -11.42 19.53
C PHE A 203 -17.54 -12.73 18.91
N THR A 204 -18.47 -13.57 18.47
CA THR A 204 -18.12 -14.83 17.78
C THR A 204 -17.46 -14.58 16.42
N ASN A 205 -18.00 -13.65 15.64
CA ASN A 205 -17.65 -13.42 14.24
C ASN A 205 -17.64 -11.92 13.87
N THR A 206 -17.03 -11.59 12.72
CA THR A 206 -16.99 -10.24 12.15
C THR A 206 -18.36 -9.59 12.02
N TYR A 207 -19.36 -10.32 11.48
CA TYR A 207 -20.73 -9.81 11.36
C TYR A 207 -21.34 -9.46 12.72
N GLN A 208 -21.16 -10.31 13.74
CA GLN A 208 -21.68 -10.05 15.08
C GLN A 208 -21.01 -8.82 15.71
N ALA A 209 -19.70 -8.66 15.51
CA ALA A 209 -18.99 -7.47 15.97
C ALA A 209 -19.56 -6.18 15.35
N PHE A 210 -19.83 -6.18 14.03
CA PHE A 210 -20.52 -5.07 13.39
C PHE A 210 -21.93 -4.84 13.98
N LYS A 211 -22.72 -5.90 14.17
CA LYS A 211 -24.07 -5.81 14.72
C LYS A 211 -24.09 -5.22 16.14
N VAL A 212 -23.21 -5.67 17.02
CA VAL A 212 -23.13 -5.20 18.41
C VAL A 212 -22.65 -3.75 18.47
N LEU A 213 -21.69 -3.35 17.64
CA LEU A 213 -21.24 -1.95 17.58
C LEU A 213 -22.36 -1.00 17.18
N LYS A 214 -23.33 -1.45 16.37
CA LYS A 214 -24.47 -0.64 15.94
C LYS A 214 -25.29 -0.11 17.12
N VAL A 215 -25.35 -0.85 18.22
CA VAL A 215 -26.09 -0.47 19.44
C VAL A 215 -25.50 0.79 20.09
N TYR A 216 -24.19 1.01 19.96
CA TYR A 216 -23.50 2.19 20.49
C TYR A 216 -23.52 3.39 19.53
N GLY A 217 -24.17 3.24 18.36
CA GLY A 217 -24.28 4.28 17.33
C GLY A 217 -23.13 4.28 16.32
N LEU A 218 -23.35 4.98 15.20
CA LEU A 218 -22.42 4.98 14.05
C LEU A 218 -21.04 5.57 14.38
N ARG A 219 -20.97 6.49 15.35
CA ARG A 219 -19.71 7.10 15.77
C ARG A 219 -18.74 6.08 16.38
N GLU A 220 -19.25 4.99 16.96
CA GLU A 220 -18.42 3.99 17.63
C GLU A 220 -17.53 3.20 16.65
N TYR A 221 -17.94 3.07 15.38
CA TYR A 221 -17.09 2.44 14.35
C TYR A 221 -15.83 3.24 14.04
N TYR A 222 -15.85 4.55 14.28
CA TYR A 222 -14.76 5.48 13.96
C TYR A 222 -13.88 5.82 15.18
N ARG A 223 -14.00 5.07 16.27
CA ARG A 223 -13.12 5.23 17.43
C ARG A 223 -11.67 4.96 17.02
N GLY A 224 -10.81 5.96 17.20
CA GLY A 224 -9.40 5.90 16.76
C GLY A 224 -9.14 6.47 15.37
N LEU A 225 -10.09 7.16 14.73
CA LEU A 225 -9.86 7.85 13.46
C LEU A 225 -8.73 8.90 13.54
N VAL A 226 -8.68 9.68 14.63
CA VAL A 226 -7.64 10.70 14.84
C VAL A 226 -6.21 10.12 14.78
N PRO A 227 -5.84 9.09 15.57
CA PRO A 227 -4.52 8.50 15.45
C PRO A 227 -4.27 7.81 14.10
N ILE A 228 -5.30 7.34 13.39
CA ILE A 228 -5.15 6.83 12.01
C ILE A 228 -4.69 7.95 11.09
N LEU A 229 -5.38 9.08 11.09
CA LEU A 229 -5.05 10.24 10.26
C LEU A 229 -3.67 10.81 10.61
N LEU A 230 -3.34 10.91 11.91
CA LEU A 230 -2.03 11.37 12.39
C LEU A 230 -0.89 10.43 12.04
N ARG A 231 -1.15 9.13 11.93
CA ARG A 231 -0.16 8.15 11.46
C ARG A 231 0.02 8.28 9.96
N ASN A 232 -1.08 8.23 9.22
CA ASN A 232 -1.06 8.12 7.77
C ASN A 232 -0.56 9.43 7.17
N GLY A 233 -1.28 10.55 7.26
CA GLY A 233 -0.87 11.80 6.59
C GLY A 233 0.64 12.13 6.64
N PRO A 234 1.27 12.18 7.82
CA PRO A 234 2.71 12.37 7.96
C PRO A 234 3.58 11.20 7.45
N SER A 235 3.22 9.94 7.72
CA SER A 235 3.93 8.76 7.17
C SER A 235 3.93 8.78 5.64
N ASN A 236 2.87 9.31 5.04
CA ASN A 236 2.68 9.41 3.61
C ASN A 236 3.65 10.40 3.03
N ALA A 237 3.59 11.63 3.55
CA ALA A 237 4.46 12.71 3.13
C ALA A 237 5.94 12.31 3.22
N LEU A 238 6.34 11.65 4.32
CA LEU A 238 7.70 11.17 4.50
C LEU A 238 8.07 10.02 3.56
N PHE A 239 7.17 9.06 3.31
CA PHE A 239 7.46 7.96 2.40
C PHE A 239 7.73 8.47 0.98
N PHE A 240 6.96 9.44 0.47
CA PHE A 240 7.23 10.01 -0.86
C PHE A 240 8.43 10.94 -0.84
N GLY A 241 8.47 11.90 0.09
CA GLY A 241 9.58 12.84 0.15
C GLY A 241 10.96 12.17 0.28
N LEU A 242 11.04 10.97 0.87
CA LEU A 242 12.29 10.24 1.05
C LEU A 242 12.54 9.15 0.00
N ARG A 243 11.52 8.67 -0.72
CA ARG A 243 11.70 7.57 -1.68
C ARG A 243 12.58 7.98 -2.86
N GLY A 244 12.33 9.14 -3.47
CA GLY A 244 13.16 9.69 -4.55
C GLY A 244 14.65 9.84 -4.16
N PRO A 245 14.98 10.59 -3.09
CA PRO A 245 16.37 10.73 -2.63
C PRO A 245 17.06 9.40 -2.31
N ILE A 246 16.36 8.48 -1.63
CA ILE A 246 16.92 7.15 -1.33
C ILE A 246 17.22 6.38 -2.61
N LYS A 247 16.35 6.48 -3.62
CA LYS A 247 16.54 5.80 -4.90
C LYS A 247 17.71 6.36 -5.70
N GLN A 248 17.96 7.67 -5.63
CA GLN A 248 19.11 8.32 -6.27
C GLN A 248 20.45 7.90 -5.64
N CYS A 249 20.45 7.52 -4.36
CA CYS A 249 21.62 7.00 -3.68
C CYS A 249 21.90 5.52 -3.97
N LEU A 250 21.00 4.82 -4.65
CA LEU A 250 21.16 3.40 -5.00
C LEU A 250 21.76 3.23 -6.40
N PRO A 251 22.52 2.15 -6.65
CA PRO A 251 23.09 1.89 -7.95
C PRO A 251 22.00 1.68 -9.01
N GLU A 252 22.24 2.15 -10.25
CA GLU A 252 21.33 1.88 -11.36
C GLU A 252 21.15 0.37 -11.54
N ALA A 253 19.88 -0.04 -11.60
CA ALA A 253 19.55 -1.44 -11.70
C ALA A 253 19.75 -1.92 -13.15
N THR A 254 20.83 -2.66 -13.37
CA THR A 254 21.17 -3.28 -14.67
C THR A 254 20.63 -4.69 -14.83
N SER A 255 20.15 -5.30 -13.74
CA SER A 255 19.64 -6.66 -13.68
C SER A 255 18.36 -6.73 -12.84
N TYR A 256 17.53 -7.73 -13.11
CA TYR A 256 16.30 -8.03 -12.37
C TYR A 256 16.54 -8.14 -10.86
N SER A 257 17.61 -8.83 -10.45
CA SER A 257 17.96 -8.98 -9.04
C SER A 257 18.30 -7.63 -8.39
N THR A 258 18.96 -6.73 -9.13
CA THR A 258 19.30 -5.38 -8.65
C THR A 258 18.03 -4.52 -8.51
N HIS A 259 17.05 -4.67 -9.41
CA HIS A 259 15.74 -4.02 -9.26
C HIS A 259 15.02 -4.48 -7.98
N LEU A 260 15.00 -5.78 -7.71
CA LEU A 260 14.37 -6.33 -6.49
C LEU A 260 15.05 -5.82 -5.22
N VAL A 261 16.39 -5.75 -5.20
CA VAL A 261 17.14 -5.22 -4.06
C VAL A 261 16.90 -3.73 -3.88
N ASN A 262 16.93 -2.94 -4.95
CA ASN A 262 16.67 -1.51 -4.88
C ASN A 262 15.25 -1.21 -4.39
N ASP A 263 14.25 -1.94 -4.89
CA ASP A 263 12.87 -1.79 -4.45
C ASP A 263 12.69 -2.23 -2.99
N PHE A 264 13.42 -3.25 -2.53
CA PHE A 264 13.41 -3.69 -1.14
C PHE A 264 14.01 -2.63 -0.21
N ILE A 265 15.11 -1.99 -0.60
CA ILE A 265 15.74 -0.92 0.19
C ILE A 265 14.84 0.33 0.20
N CYS A 266 14.40 0.80 -0.96
CA CYS A 266 13.53 1.98 -1.09
C CYS A 266 12.15 1.79 -0.46
N GLY A 267 11.58 0.59 -0.54
CA GLY A 267 10.22 0.30 -0.08
C GLY A 267 10.18 -0.33 1.31
N GLY A 268 10.88 -1.46 1.46
CA GLY A 268 10.87 -2.28 2.68
C GLY A 268 11.55 -1.58 3.85
N LEU A 269 12.79 -1.10 3.68
CA LEU A 269 13.54 -0.47 4.76
C LEU A 269 12.92 0.88 5.16
N LEU A 270 12.59 1.74 4.18
CA LEU A 270 11.90 3.00 4.43
C LEU A 270 10.57 2.78 5.16
N GLY A 271 9.76 1.82 4.69
CA GLY A 271 8.49 1.47 5.34
C GLY A 271 8.68 0.96 6.77
N ALA A 272 9.76 0.20 7.03
CA ALA A 272 10.08 -0.27 8.36
C ALA A 272 10.55 0.87 9.29
N MET A 273 11.32 1.83 8.78
CA MET A 273 11.72 3.05 9.51
C MET A 273 10.53 3.92 9.87
N LEU A 274 9.61 4.16 8.94
CA LEU A 274 8.37 4.90 9.22
C LEU A 274 7.46 4.15 10.20
N GLY A 275 7.38 2.82 10.05
CA GLY A 275 6.67 1.97 10.99
C GLY A 275 7.23 2.04 12.42
N PHE A 276 8.54 2.25 12.56
CA PHE A 276 9.19 2.54 13.84
C PHE A 276 8.84 3.96 14.33
N LEU A 277 9.01 4.97 13.47
CA LEU A 277 8.73 6.38 13.81
C LEU A 277 7.31 6.59 14.33
N PHE A 278 6.31 6.03 13.65
CA PHE A 278 4.90 6.14 14.03
C PHE A 278 4.41 5.02 14.97
N PHE A 279 5.33 4.22 15.54
CA PHE A 279 4.97 3.15 16.47
C PHE A 279 4.18 3.63 17.69
N PRO A 280 4.55 4.74 18.36
CA PRO A 280 3.75 5.28 19.47
C PRO A 280 2.30 5.62 19.07
N VAL A 281 2.09 6.16 17.88
CA VAL A 281 0.77 6.50 17.36
C VAL A 281 -0.06 5.23 17.13
N ASN A 282 0.56 4.16 16.62
CA ASN A 282 -0.08 2.85 16.49
C ASN A 282 -0.50 2.26 17.85
N VAL A 283 0.30 2.45 18.90
CA VAL A 283 -0.06 2.01 20.26
C VAL A 283 -1.31 2.74 20.75
N VAL A 284 -1.38 4.06 20.58
CA VAL A 284 -2.57 4.87 20.93
C VAL A 284 -3.77 4.45 20.11
N LYS A 285 -3.60 4.24 18.79
CA LYS A 285 -4.65 3.74 17.89
C LYS A 285 -5.27 2.45 18.42
N THR A 286 -4.43 1.44 18.66
CA THR A 286 -4.88 0.11 19.12
C THR A 286 -5.59 0.20 20.46
N ARG A 287 -5.12 1.07 21.36
CA ARG A 287 -5.75 1.32 22.67
C ARG A 287 -7.13 1.96 22.56
N MET A 288 -7.27 2.98 21.72
CA MET A 288 -8.56 3.59 21.42
C MET A 288 -9.49 2.58 20.74
N GLN A 289 -8.98 1.83 19.77
CA GLN A 289 -9.73 0.81 19.02
C GLN A 289 -10.05 -0.46 19.83
N ALA A 290 -9.56 -0.65 21.04
CA ALA A 290 -9.97 -1.76 21.91
C ALA A 290 -11.13 -1.42 22.86
N GLN A 291 -11.39 -0.13 23.16
CA GLN A 291 -12.44 0.28 24.10
C GLN A 291 -13.82 0.22 23.44
N ILE A 292 -14.84 -0.37 24.08
CA ILE A 292 -16.23 -0.38 23.59
C ILE A 292 -17.10 0.47 24.49
N GLY A 293 -17.86 1.40 23.89
CA GLY A 293 -18.77 2.27 24.62
C GLY A 293 -18.05 3.28 25.52
N GLY A 294 -18.80 4.00 26.35
CA GLY A 294 -18.29 5.03 27.23
C GLY A 294 -17.76 6.28 26.51
N GLU A 295 -17.11 7.16 27.28
CA GLU A 295 -16.62 8.46 26.79
C GLU A 295 -15.60 8.29 25.64
N PHE A 296 -15.69 9.16 24.63
CA PHE A 296 -14.69 9.25 23.56
C PHE A 296 -13.47 10.01 24.09
N GLN A 297 -12.42 9.26 24.43
CA GLN A 297 -11.19 9.85 24.95
C GLN A 297 -10.39 10.52 23.82
N SER A 298 -9.80 11.67 24.11
CA SER A 298 -8.89 12.36 23.19
C SER A 298 -7.57 11.61 23.04
N PHE A 299 -6.88 11.81 21.92
CA PHE A 299 -5.56 11.22 21.66
C PHE A 299 -4.59 11.48 22.82
N SER A 300 -4.49 12.72 23.29
CA SER A 300 -3.58 13.13 24.36
C SER A 300 -3.91 12.44 25.70
N LYS A 301 -5.20 12.33 26.05
CA LYS A 301 -5.64 11.65 27.28
C LYS A 301 -5.22 10.17 27.27
N VAL A 302 -5.40 9.50 26.14
CA VAL A 302 -5.01 8.09 25.97
C VAL A 302 -3.50 7.93 25.95
N PHE A 303 -2.77 8.82 25.26
CA PHE A 303 -1.31 8.81 25.23
C PHE A 303 -0.71 8.97 26.63
N VAL A 304 -1.17 9.96 27.41
CA VAL A 304 -0.73 10.17 28.80
C VAL A 304 -1.05 8.95 29.67
N LYS A 305 -2.24 8.36 29.51
CA LYS A 305 -2.59 7.13 30.23
C LYS A 305 -1.62 5.98 29.93
N ILE A 306 -1.30 5.75 28.66
CA ILE A 306 -0.34 4.73 28.24
C ILE A 306 1.06 5.05 28.78
N TRP A 307 1.46 6.31 28.74
CA TRP A 307 2.76 6.77 29.24
C TRP A 307 2.92 6.45 30.73
N LEU A 308 1.88 6.70 31.52
CA LEU A 308 1.85 6.38 32.95
C LEU A 308 1.84 4.87 33.20
N GLU A 309 1.02 4.09 32.49
CA GLU A 309 0.99 2.62 32.61
C GLU A 309 2.29 1.94 32.17
N ARG A 310 3.14 2.64 31.39
CA ARG A 310 4.42 2.13 30.88
C ARG A 310 5.62 2.71 31.64
N ASP A 311 5.44 3.04 32.91
CA ASP A 311 6.47 3.55 33.83
C ASP A 311 7.16 4.84 33.35
N ARG A 312 6.53 5.61 32.46
CA ARG A 312 7.12 6.81 31.84
C ARG A 312 8.45 6.54 31.11
N LYS A 313 8.63 5.32 30.59
CA LYS A 313 9.85 4.90 29.86
C LYS A 313 9.60 4.83 28.37
N LEU A 314 10.41 5.56 27.57
CA LEU A 314 10.36 5.51 26.11
C LEU A 314 10.51 4.08 25.57
N ASN A 315 11.46 3.30 26.09
CA ASN A 315 11.68 1.93 25.66
C ASN A 315 10.44 1.03 25.84
N HIS A 316 9.60 1.33 26.84
CA HIS A 316 8.36 0.58 27.05
C HIS A 316 7.29 0.94 26.01
N LEU A 317 7.29 2.17 25.48
CA LEU A 317 6.37 2.60 24.41
C LEU A 317 6.63 1.84 23.10
N PHE A 318 7.89 1.48 22.85
CA PHE A 318 8.33 0.73 21.67
C PHE A 318 8.30 -0.80 21.84
N ARG A 319 7.65 -1.34 22.90
CA ARG A 319 7.45 -2.80 23.02
C ARG A 319 6.65 -3.33 21.83
N GLY A 320 7.29 -4.18 21.03
CA GLY A 320 6.76 -4.73 19.78
C GLY A 320 7.32 -4.08 18.51
N ALA A 321 8.10 -2.99 18.61
CA ALA A 321 8.64 -2.30 17.43
C ALA A 321 9.54 -3.22 16.58
N HIS A 322 10.33 -4.08 17.20
CA HIS A 322 11.13 -5.10 16.51
C HIS A 322 10.25 -6.07 15.70
N LEU A 323 9.12 -6.55 16.23
CA LEU A 323 8.20 -7.42 15.48
C LEU A 323 7.56 -6.67 14.32
N ASN A 324 7.25 -5.39 14.49
CA ASN A 324 6.73 -4.57 13.39
C ASN A 324 7.76 -4.44 12.26
N TYR A 325 9.04 -4.21 12.59
CA TYR A 325 10.14 -4.18 11.62
C TYR A 325 10.26 -5.50 10.85
N HIS A 326 10.37 -6.62 11.56
CA HIS A 326 10.50 -7.95 10.93
C HIS A 326 9.29 -8.29 10.08
N ARG A 327 8.08 -8.00 10.55
CA ARG A 327 6.84 -8.20 9.81
C ARG A 327 6.83 -7.40 8.51
N SER A 328 7.25 -6.14 8.53
CA SER A 328 7.31 -5.30 7.31
C SER A 328 8.28 -5.88 6.28
N VAL A 329 9.47 -6.29 6.71
CA VAL A 329 10.48 -6.92 5.84
C VAL A 329 9.97 -8.24 5.25
N LEU A 330 9.42 -9.13 6.07
CA LEU A 330 8.84 -10.39 5.63
C LEU A 330 7.68 -10.18 4.66
N SER A 331 6.80 -9.21 4.97
CA SER A 331 5.64 -8.91 4.14
C SER A 331 6.04 -8.47 2.74
N TRP A 332 7.09 -7.66 2.64
CA TRP A 332 7.62 -7.18 1.38
C TRP A 332 8.17 -8.34 0.52
N GLY A 333 8.94 -9.25 1.13
CA GLY A 333 9.45 -10.44 0.45
C GLY A 333 8.35 -11.40 0.00
N ILE A 334 7.36 -11.69 0.86
CA ILE A 334 6.25 -12.59 0.53
C ILE A 334 5.42 -12.04 -0.64
N ILE A 335 5.10 -10.74 -0.63
CA ILE A 335 4.27 -10.15 -1.67
C ILE A 335 4.95 -10.26 -3.03
N ASN A 336 6.23 -9.91 -3.13
CA ASN A 336 6.95 -9.98 -4.40
C ASN A 336 7.13 -11.42 -4.87
N ALA A 337 7.60 -12.31 -4.00
CA ALA A 337 7.78 -13.72 -4.34
C ALA A 337 6.46 -14.37 -4.80
N THR A 338 5.36 -14.15 -4.05
CA THR A 338 4.05 -14.72 -4.39
C THR A 338 3.55 -14.14 -5.71
N TYR A 339 3.70 -12.83 -5.90
CA TYR A 339 3.24 -12.16 -7.11
C TYR A 339 3.96 -12.70 -8.35
N GLU A 340 5.29 -12.81 -8.29
CA GLU A 340 6.11 -13.30 -9.39
C GLU A 340 5.82 -14.76 -9.72
N PHE A 341 5.68 -15.59 -8.68
CA PHE A 341 5.32 -16.99 -8.84
C PHE A 341 3.97 -17.13 -9.55
N LEU A 342 2.95 -16.40 -9.11
CA LEU A 342 1.62 -16.43 -9.72
C LEU A 342 1.62 -15.89 -11.15
N LEU A 343 2.41 -14.86 -11.44
CA LEU A 343 2.55 -14.32 -12.79
C LEU A 343 3.20 -15.31 -13.76
N LYS A 344 4.10 -16.18 -13.28
CA LYS A 344 4.71 -17.23 -14.11
C LYS A 344 3.75 -18.40 -14.38
N LEU A 345 2.75 -18.57 -13.51
CA LEU A 345 1.82 -19.70 -13.54
C LEU A 345 0.55 -19.40 -14.36
N LEU A 346 0.16 -18.13 -14.49
CA LEU A 346 -1.03 -17.62 -15.20
C LEU A 346 -0.66 -16.97 -16.54
#